data_AF-A0A6B3CGS1-F1
#
_entry.id   AF-A0A6B3CGS1-F1
#
_cell.length_a   1.000
_cell.length_b   1.000
_cell.length_c   1.000
_cell.angle_alpha   90.00
_cell.angle_beta   90.00
_cell.angle_gamma   90.00
#
_symmetry.space_group_name_H-M   'P 1'
#
loop_
_entity.id
_entity.type
_entity.pdbx_description
1 polymer ?
#
loop_
_entity_poly.entity_id
_entity_poly.type
_entity_poly.pdbx_seq_one_letter_code
_entity_poly.pdbx_strand_id
1 'polypeptide(L)' 'AQSGARTSLRVLAVIEDEEIIAEARREAAAVVAADPELTGLPGLRTALQALLDEEREQYLEKG' A
#
# COMPACT_ATOMS: atom_id res chain seq x y z
N ALA A 1 20.39 3.94 17.03
CA ALA A 1 20.97 3.98 15.67
C ALA A 1 20.40 2.91 14.70
N GLN A 2 19.31 2.18 15.03
CA GLN A 2 18.82 1.05 14.21
C GLN A 2 17.76 1.42 13.14
N SER A 3 16.98 2.50 13.32
CA SER A 3 15.98 2.89 12.31
C SER A 3 16.60 3.38 11.00
N GLY A 4 17.80 3.97 11.04
CA GLY A 4 18.46 4.50 9.85
C GLY A 4 18.80 3.42 8.81
N ALA A 5 19.39 2.30 9.25
CA ALA A 5 19.79 1.23 8.34
C ALA A 5 18.59 0.54 7.67
N ARG A 6 17.52 0.29 8.44
CA ARG A 6 16.30 -0.36 7.93
C ARG A 6 15.53 0.53 6.96
N THR A 7 15.46 1.84 7.22
CA THR A 7 14.83 2.80 6.31
C THR A 7 15.63 2.93 5.00
N SER A 8 16.97 3.01 5.08
CA SER A 8 17.80 3.09 3.87
C SER A 8 17.64 1.84 2.99
N LEU A 9 17.59 0.64 3.56
CA LEU A 9 17.34 -0.59 2.79
C LEU A 9 15.96 -0.59 2.11
N ARG A 10 14.93 -0.05 2.78
CA ARG A 10 13.60 0.08 2.18
C ARG A 10 13.59 1.07 1.00
N VAL A 11 14.33 2.18 1.12
CA VAL A 11 14.47 3.15 0.02
C VAL A 11 15.22 2.52 -1.16
N LEU A 12 16.29 1.76 -0.89
CA LEU A 12 17.04 1.05 -1.94
C LEU A 12 16.15 0.03 -2.66
N ALA A 13 15.38 -0.78 -1.94
CA ALA A 13 14.45 -1.73 -2.56
C ALA A 13 13.40 -1.03 -3.45
N VAL A 14 12.88 0.14 -3.05
CA VAL A 14 11.94 0.91 -3.88
C VAL A 14 12.58 1.43 -5.17
N ILE A 15 13.85 1.83 -5.12
CA ILE A 15 14.60 2.29 -6.29
C ILE A 15 14.90 1.12 -7.23
N GLU A 16 15.32 -0.02 -6.68
CA GLU A 16 15.60 -1.23 -7.46
C GLU A 16 14.36 -1.75 -8.19
N ASP A 17 13.19 -1.71 -7.53
CA ASP A 17 11.92 -2.20 -8.07
C ASP A 17 11.03 -1.10 -8.68
N GLU A 18 11.58 0.08 -9.01
CA GLU A 18 10.80 1.27 -9.40
C GLU A 18 9.81 0.97 -10.55
N GLU A 19 10.28 0.33 -11.61
CA GLU A 19 9.46 0.04 -12.79
C GLU A 19 8.31 -0.92 -12.48
N ILE A 20 8.57 -1.95 -11.67
CA ILE A 20 7.58 -2.93 -11.24
C ILE A 20 6.54 -2.25 -10.35
N ILE A 21 6.99 -1.40 -9.42
CA ILE A 21 6.12 -0.62 -8.55
C ILE A 21 5.26 0.34 -9.37
N ALA A 22 5.83 1.01 -10.38
CA ALA A 22 5.12 1.94 -11.24
C ALA A 22 4.02 1.23 -12.06
N GLU A 23 4.32 0.05 -12.62
CA GLU A 23 3.32 -0.74 -13.35
C GLU A 23 2.21 -1.22 -12.42
N ALA A 24 2.55 -1.81 -11.27
CA ALA A 24 1.55 -2.26 -10.30
C ALA A 24 0.64 -1.11 -9.84
N ARG A 25 1.18 0.10 -9.67
CA ARG A 25 0.39 1.30 -9.34
C ARG A 25 -0.54 1.72 -10.48
N ARG A 26 -0.09 1.64 -11.74
CA ARG A 26 -0.95 1.93 -12.90
C ARG A 26 -2.12 0.96 -12.99
N GLU A 27 -1.85 -0.34 -12.87
CA GLU A 27 -2.89 -1.37 -12.89
C GLU A 27 -3.88 -1.19 -11.75
N ALA A 28 -3.39 -1.01 -10.52
CA ALA A 28 -4.25 -0.78 -9.36
C ALA A 28 -5.13 0.47 -9.52
N ALA A 29 -4.57 1.57 -10.05
CA ALA A 29 -5.32 2.79 -10.33
C ALA A 29 -6.42 2.56 -11.36
N ALA A 30 -6.14 1.78 -12.42
CA ALA A 30 -7.13 1.43 -13.43
C ALA A 30 -8.28 0.59 -12.84
N VAL A 31 -7.97 -0.39 -11.98
CA VAL A 31 -8.97 -1.21 -11.28
C VAL A 31 -9.91 -0.34 -10.44
N VAL A 32 -9.36 0.54 -9.60
CA VAL A 32 -10.15 1.41 -8.73
C VAL A 32 -10.92 2.46 -9.54
N ALA A 33 -10.34 2.99 -10.63
CA ALA A 33 -11.04 3.94 -11.50
C ALA A 33 -12.25 3.30 -12.20
N ALA A 34 -12.15 2.03 -12.59
CA ALA A 34 -13.23 1.30 -13.25
C ALA A 34 -14.35 0.89 -12.27
N ASP A 35 -14.01 0.54 -11.03
CA ASP A 35 -14.96 0.15 -9.99
C ASP A 35 -14.49 0.72 -8.64
N PRO A 36 -14.84 1.98 -8.31
CA PRO A 36 -14.37 2.64 -7.09
C PRO A 36 -14.81 1.94 -5.81
N GLU A 37 -15.95 1.26 -5.87
CA GLU A 37 -16.48 0.48 -4.76
C GLU A 37 -15.87 -0.93 -4.71
N LEU A 38 -15.16 -1.39 -5.74
CA LEU A 38 -14.62 -2.76 -5.86
C LEU A 38 -15.72 -3.83 -5.73
N THR A 39 -16.92 -3.56 -6.26
CA THR A 39 -18.05 -4.52 -6.29
C THR A 39 -17.72 -5.83 -7.01
N GLY A 40 -16.90 -5.79 -8.05
CA GLY A 40 -16.43 -6.96 -8.78
C GLY A 40 -15.30 -7.73 -8.09
N LEU A 41 -14.67 -7.14 -7.06
CA LEU A 41 -13.51 -7.70 -6.35
C LEU A 41 -13.73 -7.66 -4.83
N PRO A 42 -14.72 -8.38 -4.29
CA PRO A 42 -15.07 -8.30 -2.87
C PRO A 42 -13.92 -8.75 -1.95
N GLY A 43 -13.07 -9.69 -2.37
CA GLY A 43 -11.88 -10.08 -1.60
C GLY A 43 -10.86 -8.96 -1.45
N LEU A 44 -10.63 -8.18 -2.52
CA LEU A 44 -9.74 -7.02 -2.48
C LEU A 44 -10.32 -5.91 -1.59
N ARG A 45 -11.63 -5.66 -1.68
CA ARG A 45 -12.33 -4.72 -0.80
C ARG A 45 -12.12 -5.05 0.67
N THR A 46 -12.37 -6.31 1.07
CA THR A 46 -12.18 -6.75 2.46
C THR A 46 -10.74 -6.60 2.91
N ALA A 47 -9.76 -6.95 2.08
CA ALA A 47 -8.35 -6.82 2.41
C ALA A 47 -7.94 -5.34 2.62
N LEU A 48 -8.43 -4.43 1.78
CA LEU A 48 -8.17 -3.00 1.92
C LEU A 48 -8.83 -2.41 3.17
N GLN A 49 -10.04 -2.86 3.52
CA GLN A 49 -10.71 -2.45 4.76
C GLN A 49 -9.88 -2.81 6.00
N ALA A 50 -9.38 -4.06 6.06
CA ALA A 50 -8.52 -4.50 7.16
C ALA A 50 -7.24 -3.65 7.26
N LEU A 51 -6.59 -3.35 6.13
CA LEU A 51 -5.38 -2.52 6.12
C LEU A 51 -5.64 -1.09 6.63
N LEU A 52 -6.75 -0.47 6.23
CA LEU A 52 -7.11 0.89 6.65
C LEU A 52 -7.43 0.96 8.15
N ASP A 53 -8.03 -0.09 8.69
CA ASP A 53 -8.30 -0.18 10.12
C ASP A 53 -7.00 -0.32 10.93
N GLU A 54 -6.06 -1.17 10.48
CA GLU A 54 -4.72 -1.27 11.08
C GLU A 54 -3.94 0.06 11.03
N GLU A 55 -4.00 0.79 9.91
CA GLU A 55 -3.36 2.10 9.81
C GLU A 55 -3.94 3.10 10.80
N ARG A 56 -5.27 3.15 10.93
CA ARG A 56 -5.97 4.02 11.88
C ARG A 56 -5.55 3.72 13.32
N GLU A 57 -5.49 2.45 13.72
CA GLU A 57 -5.03 2.04 15.04
C GLU A 57 -3.60 2.53 15.32
N GLN A 58 -2.69 2.39 14.36
CA GLN A 58 -1.31 2.87 14.49
C GLN A 58 -1.20 4.39 14.62
N TYR A 59 -2.16 5.17 14.11
CA TYR A 59 -2.21 6.62 14.34
C TYR A 59 -2.72 6.97 15.74
N LEU A 60 -3.67 6.20 16.26
CA LEU A 60 -4.22 6.40 17.61
C LEU A 60 -3.20 6.08 18.70
N GLU A 61 -2.33 5.08 18.51
CA GLU A 61 -1.25 4.76 19.47
C GLU A 61 -0.12 5.80 19.51
N LYS A 62 -0.03 6.67 18.49
CA LYS A 62 1.04 7.68 18.35
C LYS A 62 0.64 9.07 18.84
N GLY A 63 -0.61 9.29 19.26
CA GLY A 63 -1.13 10.55 19.79
C GLY A 63 -1.31 10.53 21.30
#